data_AF-A0A945ZSH7-F1
#
_entry.id   AF-A0A945ZSH7-F1
#
_cell.length_a   1.000
_cell.length_b   1.000
_cell.length_c   1.000
_cell.angle_alpha   90.00
_cell.angle_beta   90.00
_cell.angle_gamma   90.00
#
_symmetry.space_group_name_H-M   'P 1'
#
loop_
_entity.id
_entity.type
_entity.pdbx_description
1 polymer ?
#
loop_
_entity_poly.entity_id
_entity_poly.type
_entity_poly.pdbx_seq_one_letter_code
_entity_poly.pdbx_strand_id
1 'polypeptide(L)'
;MSSTDCKPTPSGNLPDFENTEQAFAHLNSGQLNKALVLFSTVGNPTLVKFGKVMMNVALALRIPVGWAIRPTVYSHFCGGETIAGCESTISTLADNQVSTILDYSAEGKDSEFEWDRTQAEIMRAIQATEGDDRHAFSVFKVSGLASTALLEKIGLRLKPLENLESVGLTLNHDEQSAWERVQERFYSLCAKSAAIGKPIFIDAEESWIQPTIDALAESAMRKWNVEEAIVYNTVQLYRTDRLGYLKSLTKSAGEKGFKIGVKLVRGAYMEKERERAITHGYTSPIQPNKTATDNDFNAALEWCISNLDHVSLCAGSHNEESNAILCQRMDEIGIDRGDDRIWFAQLLGMSDPISFNLARSNYRVAKYVPYGPIKETIPYLIRRAEENTSVSGQTSRELELIRRENARRALQPELE
;
A
#
# COMPACT_ATOMS: atom_id res chain seq x y z
N MET A 1 -5.13 -38.38 -35.44
CA MET A 1 -3.97 -37.83 -34.69
C MET A 1 -4.49 -36.70 -33.84
N SER A 2 -4.23 -36.80 -32.55
CA SER A 2 -4.82 -36.04 -31.45
C SER A 2 -4.33 -34.59 -31.39
N SER A 3 -5.20 -33.70 -30.95
CA SER A 3 -4.91 -32.78 -29.84
C SER A 3 -6.20 -32.04 -29.48
N THR A 4 -7.05 -32.68 -28.70
CA THR A 4 -8.03 -31.96 -27.88
C THR A 4 -7.24 -31.25 -26.78
N ASP A 5 -7.15 -29.93 -26.90
CA ASP A 5 -6.71 -29.04 -25.82
C ASP A 5 -7.49 -29.38 -24.55
N CYS A 6 -6.81 -30.07 -23.65
CA CYS A 6 -7.28 -30.27 -22.30
C CYS A 6 -7.09 -28.93 -21.58
N LYS A 7 -8.12 -28.07 -21.60
CA LYS A 7 -8.18 -26.97 -20.64
C LYS A 7 -8.15 -27.60 -19.25
N PRO A 8 -7.23 -27.21 -18.35
CA PRO A 8 -7.27 -27.69 -16.98
C PRO A 8 -8.61 -27.26 -16.37
N THR A 9 -9.38 -28.24 -15.92
CA THR A 9 -10.51 -28.02 -15.00
C THR A 9 -9.98 -27.36 -13.73
N PRO A 10 -10.58 -26.26 -13.22
CA PRO A 10 -10.19 -25.69 -11.95
C PRO A 10 -10.57 -26.69 -10.85
N SER A 11 -9.57 -27.31 -10.25
CA SER A 11 -9.73 -28.22 -9.12
C SER A 11 -8.89 -27.72 -7.93
N GLY A 12 -9.56 -27.27 -6.87
CA GLY A 12 -9.09 -27.50 -5.50
C GLY A 12 -8.73 -26.28 -4.67
N ASN A 13 -9.60 -25.98 -3.70
CA ASN A 13 -9.42 -25.15 -2.50
C ASN A 13 -8.95 -23.70 -2.72
N LEU A 14 -9.91 -22.77 -2.61
CA LEU A 14 -9.66 -21.37 -2.26
C LEU A 14 -8.87 -21.29 -0.94
N PRO A 15 -8.09 -20.22 -0.73
CA PRO A 15 -7.31 -20.04 0.50
C PRO A 15 -8.25 -20.01 1.71
N ASP A 16 -7.88 -20.74 2.76
CA ASP A 16 -8.57 -20.71 4.05
C ASP A 16 -7.88 -19.69 4.95
N PHE A 17 -8.45 -18.49 5.09
CA PHE A 17 -7.93 -17.45 5.97
C PHE A 17 -8.06 -17.80 7.47
N GLU A 18 -8.79 -18.87 7.82
CA GLU A 18 -8.87 -19.39 9.18
C GLU A 18 -7.73 -20.34 9.55
N ASN A 19 -6.90 -20.76 8.60
CA ASN A 19 -5.82 -21.70 8.90
C ASN A 19 -4.71 -21.01 9.70
N THR A 20 -4.77 -21.08 11.04
CA THR A 20 -3.84 -20.40 11.94
C THR A 20 -2.47 -21.06 12.01
N GLU A 21 -2.41 -22.38 11.82
CA GLU A 21 -1.17 -23.13 11.82
C GLU A 21 -0.28 -22.68 10.65
N GLN A 22 -0.86 -22.55 9.45
CA GLN A 22 -0.16 -22.03 8.28
C GLN A 22 0.15 -20.54 8.44
N ALA A 23 -0.84 -19.74 8.87
CA ALA A 23 -0.73 -18.30 9.00
C ALA A 23 0.41 -17.84 9.91
N PHE A 24 0.71 -18.60 10.97
CA PHE A 24 1.67 -18.22 12.01
C PHE A 24 2.86 -19.17 12.11
N ALA A 25 3.07 -20.04 11.11
CA ALA A 25 4.18 -20.99 11.08
C ALA A 25 5.56 -20.30 11.14
N HIS A 26 5.66 -19.07 10.64
CA HIS A 26 6.88 -18.25 10.68
C HIS A 26 7.19 -17.67 12.06
N LEU A 27 6.26 -17.76 13.03
CA LEU A 27 6.41 -17.21 14.37
C LEU A 27 6.63 -18.32 15.39
N ASN A 28 7.62 -18.15 16.28
CA ASN A 28 7.71 -18.94 17.50
C ASN A 28 6.73 -18.44 18.58
N SER A 29 6.53 -19.25 19.62
CA SER A 29 5.55 -18.97 20.68
C SER A 29 5.88 -17.70 21.48
N GLY A 30 7.14 -17.29 21.57
CA GLY A 30 7.54 -16.00 22.14
C GLY A 30 7.13 -14.80 21.28
N GLN A 31 7.32 -14.90 19.96
CA GLN A 31 6.88 -13.87 18.99
C GLN A 31 5.36 -13.77 18.93
N LEU A 32 4.65 -14.90 18.94
CA LEU A 32 3.19 -14.95 18.93
C LEU A 32 2.59 -14.29 20.19
N ASN A 33 3.19 -14.54 21.36
CA ASN A 33 2.79 -13.87 22.60
C ASN A 33 3.07 -12.36 22.58
N LYS A 34 4.19 -11.91 21.99
CA LYS A 34 4.46 -10.48 21.80
C LYS A 34 3.41 -9.82 20.91
N ALA A 35 3.03 -10.48 19.80
CA ALA A 35 1.96 -10.01 18.92
C ALA A 35 0.63 -9.91 19.67
N LEU A 36 0.28 -10.92 20.49
CA LEU A 36 -0.93 -10.91 21.31
C LEU A 36 -1.00 -9.68 22.24
N VAL A 37 0.09 -9.36 22.94
CA VAL A 37 0.17 -8.19 23.83
C VAL A 37 0.04 -6.89 23.04
N LEU A 38 0.73 -6.79 21.91
CA LEU A 38 0.67 -5.62 21.03
C LEU A 38 -0.76 -5.36 20.53
N PHE A 39 -1.41 -6.36 19.92
CA PHE A 39 -2.76 -6.22 19.39
C PHE A 39 -3.80 -5.97 20.49
N SER A 40 -3.61 -6.54 21.69
CA SER A 40 -4.47 -6.22 22.84
C SER A 40 -4.34 -4.75 23.27
N THR A 41 -3.15 -4.16 23.10
CA THR A 41 -2.88 -2.75 23.43
C THR A 41 -3.43 -1.82 22.36
N VAL A 42 -3.17 -2.12 21.07
CA VAL A 42 -3.64 -1.31 19.93
C VAL A 42 -5.15 -1.44 19.75
N GLY A 43 -5.76 -2.58 20.08
CA GLY A 43 -7.21 -2.76 20.03
C GLY A 43 -8.01 -2.00 21.10
N ASN A 44 -7.34 -1.25 21.99
CA ASN A 44 -7.99 -0.45 23.02
C ASN A 44 -7.98 1.05 22.66
N PRO A 45 -9.13 1.63 22.27
CA PRO A 45 -9.20 3.04 21.83
C PRO A 45 -8.73 4.04 22.89
N THR A 46 -8.96 3.75 24.17
CA THR A 46 -8.53 4.61 25.29
C THR A 46 -7.01 4.63 25.40
N LEU A 47 -6.35 3.48 25.29
CA LEU A 47 -4.89 3.38 25.32
C LEU A 47 -4.25 4.07 24.12
N VAL A 48 -4.80 3.89 22.91
CA VAL A 48 -4.27 4.55 21.71
C VAL A 48 -4.43 6.06 21.78
N LYS A 49 -5.59 6.57 22.21
CA LYS A 49 -5.81 8.02 22.39
C LYS A 49 -4.84 8.62 23.41
N PHE A 50 -4.63 7.94 24.55
CA PHE A 50 -3.67 8.37 25.56
C PHE A 50 -2.23 8.32 25.02
N GLY A 51 -1.86 7.23 24.35
CA GLY A 51 -0.56 7.05 23.71
C GLY A 51 -0.23 8.15 22.70
N LYS A 52 -1.19 8.54 21.86
CA LYS A 52 -1.04 9.66 20.91
C LYS A 52 -0.72 10.98 21.62
N VAL A 53 -1.46 11.31 22.68
CA VAL A 53 -1.23 12.54 23.46
C VAL A 53 0.17 12.52 24.08
N MET A 54 0.53 11.42 24.75
CA MET A 54 1.85 11.26 25.37
C MET A 54 2.98 11.32 24.35
N MET A 55 2.80 10.72 23.17
CA MET A 55 3.78 10.76 22.09
C MET A 55 3.99 12.18 21.58
N ASN A 56 2.90 12.93 21.35
CA ASN A 56 2.97 14.31 20.88
C ASN A 56 3.66 15.21 21.92
N VAL A 57 3.38 15.02 23.21
CA VAL A 57 4.07 15.73 24.30
C VAL A 57 5.56 15.37 24.31
N ALA A 58 5.89 14.09 24.21
CA ALA A 58 7.29 13.64 24.19
C ALA A 58 8.06 14.21 23.00
N LEU A 59 7.44 14.28 21.82
CA LEU A 59 8.01 14.92 20.64
C LEU A 59 8.21 16.42 20.83
N ALA A 60 7.21 17.13 21.35
CA ALA A 60 7.29 18.57 21.62
C ALA A 60 8.40 18.89 22.64
N LEU A 61 8.58 18.04 23.66
CA LEU A 61 9.62 18.14 24.67
C LEU A 61 10.97 17.53 24.23
N ARG A 62 11.07 17.00 23.00
CA ARG A 62 12.27 16.33 22.44
C ARG A 62 12.79 15.17 23.31
N ILE A 63 11.91 14.48 24.03
CA ILE A 63 12.24 13.31 24.84
C ILE A 63 12.62 12.15 23.90
N PRO A 64 13.75 11.45 24.14
CA PRO A 64 14.13 10.30 23.34
C PRO A 64 13.23 9.10 23.65
N VAL A 65 12.23 8.87 22.79
CA VAL A 65 11.23 7.77 22.92
C VAL A 65 11.63 6.47 22.22
N GLY A 66 12.79 6.44 21.56
CA GLY A 66 13.25 5.29 20.78
C GLY A 66 13.39 4.01 21.60
N TRP A 67 13.75 4.10 22.88
CA TRP A 67 13.90 2.93 23.76
C TRP A 67 12.57 2.19 24.01
N ALA A 68 11.44 2.91 23.99
CA ALA A 68 10.11 2.33 24.20
C ALA A 68 9.48 1.86 22.88
N ILE A 69 9.65 2.66 21.81
CA ILE A 69 9.03 2.42 20.51
C ILE A 69 9.74 1.29 19.74
N ARG A 70 11.08 1.27 19.76
CA ARG A 70 11.89 0.33 18.99
C ARG A 70 11.55 -1.15 19.26
N PRO A 71 11.52 -1.63 20.53
CA PRO A 71 11.24 -3.05 20.81
C PRO A 71 9.76 -3.43 20.78
N THR A 72 8.86 -2.49 20.45
CA THR A 72 7.40 -2.70 20.50
C THR A 72 6.78 -2.47 19.12
N VAL A 73 6.02 -1.38 18.97
CA VAL A 73 5.23 -1.03 17.80
C VAL A 73 6.11 -0.93 16.55
N TYR A 74 7.32 -0.38 16.67
CA TYR A 74 8.23 -0.27 15.52
C TYR A 74 8.68 -1.63 15.00
N SER A 75 9.20 -2.51 15.85
CA SER A 75 9.66 -3.84 15.43
C SER A 75 8.58 -4.73 14.83
N HIS A 76 7.31 -4.39 15.04
CA HIS A 76 6.18 -5.15 14.48
C HIS A 76 5.69 -4.58 13.14
N PHE A 77 5.68 -3.25 12.99
CA PHE A 77 5.12 -2.58 11.80
C PHE A 77 6.17 -2.02 10.84
N CYS A 78 7.46 -2.05 11.20
CA CYS A 78 8.58 -1.60 10.36
C CYS A 78 9.61 -2.72 10.19
N GLY A 79 10.20 -2.83 9.00
CA GLY A 79 11.26 -3.80 8.71
C GLY A 79 12.60 -3.43 9.32
N GLY A 80 12.88 -2.14 9.52
CA GLY A 80 14.14 -1.67 10.12
C GLY A 80 14.41 -0.20 9.88
N GLU A 81 15.49 0.34 10.48
CA GLU A 81 15.84 1.76 10.32
C GLU A 81 16.55 2.07 8.99
N THR A 82 17.06 1.04 8.30
CA THR A 82 17.78 1.11 7.03
C THR A 82 17.39 -0.07 6.14
N ILE A 83 17.67 0.01 4.83
CA ILE A 83 17.46 -1.10 3.89
C ILE A 83 18.14 -2.39 4.38
N ALA A 84 19.41 -2.31 4.78
CA ALA A 84 20.15 -3.45 5.34
C ALA A 84 19.52 -3.97 6.65
N GLY A 85 18.95 -3.08 7.46
CA GLY A 85 18.19 -3.45 8.66
C GLY A 85 16.92 -4.24 8.37
N CYS A 86 16.37 -4.16 7.14
CA CYS A 86 15.18 -4.91 6.73
C CYS A 86 15.48 -6.35 6.27
N GLU A 87 16.75 -6.75 6.14
CA GLU A 87 17.12 -8.04 5.53
C GLU A 87 16.49 -9.25 6.24
N SER A 88 16.43 -9.24 7.57
CA SER A 88 15.77 -10.32 8.32
C SER A 88 14.29 -10.41 7.99
N THR A 89 13.60 -9.27 7.85
CA THR A 89 12.18 -9.24 7.47
C THR A 89 11.99 -9.70 6.03
N ILE A 90 12.82 -9.22 5.11
CA ILE A 90 12.79 -9.61 3.69
C ILE A 90 12.97 -11.13 3.55
N SER A 91 13.97 -11.69 4.22
CA SER A 91 14.26 -13.13 4.20
C SER A 91 13.09 -13.94 4.78
N THR A 92 12.56 -13.57 5.94
CA THR A 92 11.40 -14.29 6.53
C THR A 92 10.17 -14.27 5.62
N LEU A 93 9.90 -13.14 4.96
CA LEU A 93 8.79 -13.05 3.99
C LEU A 93 9.06 -13.96 2.77
N ALA A 94 10.27 -13.89 2.21
CA ALA A 94 10.66 -14.68 1.04
C ALA A 94 10.63 -16.19 1.30
N ASP A 95 11.11 -16.64 2.48
CA ASP A 95 11.07 -18.04 2.92
C ASP A 95 9.63 -18.59 2.99
N ASN A 96 8.64 -17.71 3.07
CA ASN A 96 7.22 -18.02 3.12
C ASN A 96 6.47 -17.58 1.84
N GLN A 97 7.19 -17.39 0.74
CA GLN A 97 6.63 -17.04 -0.59
C GLN A 97 5.87 -15.70 -0.62
N VAL A 98 6.22 -14.78 0.28
CA VAL A 98 5.68 -13.42 0.31
C VAL A 98 6.77 -12.45 -0.12
N SER A 99 6.49 -11.64 -1.13
CA SER A 99 7.42 -10.62 -1.60
C SER A 99 7.39 -9.36 -0.73
N THR A 100 8.40 -8.52 -0.86
CA THR A 100 8.53 -7.25 -0.13
C THR A 100 8.27 -6.05 -1.03
N ILE A 101 7.61 -5.03 -0.49
CA ILE A 101 7.54 -3.67 -1.04
C ILE A 101 8.21 -2.76 -0.01
N LEU A 102 9.45 -2.35 -0.26
CA LEU A 102 10.18 -1.47 0.68
C LEU A 102 9.68 -0.03 0.55
N ASP A 103 9.18 0.53 1.65
CA ASP A 103 8.74 1.92 1.73
C ASP A 103 9.63 2.74 2.65
N TYR A 104 10.27 3.77 2.11
CA TYR A 104 10.95 4.77 2.92
C TYR A 104 9.92 5.70 3.57
N SER A 105 9.44 5.33 4.76
CA SER A 105 8.31 5.99 5.43
C SER A 105 8.71 7.24 6.24
N ALA A 106 9.62 8.04 5.70
CA ALA A 106 10.00 9.31 6.29
C ALA A 106 9.08 10.44 5.82
N GLU A 107 8.27 10.98 6.74
CA GLU A 107 7.23 11.97 6.41
C GLU A 107 7.52 13.35 7.00
N GLY A 108 6.82 14.37 6.48
CA GLY A 108 6.83 15.73 7.01
C GLY A 108 8.02 16.58 6.58
N LYS A 109 8.50 16.42 5.33
CA LYS A 109 9.59 17.22 4.76
C LYS A 109 9.07 18.55 4.24
N ASP A 110 9.80 19.63 4.51
CA ASP A 110 9.34 20.99 4.18
C ASP A 110 10.37 21.85 3.43
N SER A 111 11.47 21.26 2.96
CA SER A 111 12.53 21.97 2.24
C SER A 111 13.10 21.19 1.06
N GLU A 112 13.66 21.92 0.07
CA GLU A 112 14.32 21.36 -1.12
C GLU A 112 15.43 20.36 -0.76
N PHE A 113 16.24 20.69 0.24
CA PHE A 113 17.30 19.82 0.73
C PHE A 113 16.76 18.48 1.26
N GLU A 114 15.65 18.52 2.01
CA GLU A 114 15.03 17.29 2.52
C GLU A 114 14.34 16.47 1.44
N TRP A 115 13.71 17.12 0.45
CA TRP A 115 13.12 16.44 -0.70
C TRP A 115 14.19 15.77 -1.57
N ASP A 116 15.34 16.41 -1.79
CA ASP A 116 16.48 15.79 -2.49
C ASP A 116 17.04 14.59 -1.72
N ARG A 117 17.18 14.73 -0.39
CA ARG A 117 17.60 13.61 0.46
C ARG A 117 16.62 12.44 0.38
N THR A 118 15.32 12.74 0.40
CA THR A 118 14.25 11.74 0.32
C THR A 118 14.25 11.04 -1.02
N GLN A 119 14.40 11.78 -2.12
CA GLN A 119 14.58 11.20 -3.46
C GLN A 119 15.79 10.26 -3.51
N ALA A 120 16.92 10.65 -2.92
CA ALA A 120 18.13 9.83 -2.91
C ALA A 120 17.97 8.53 -2.09
N GLU A 121 17.22 8.56 -0.98
CA GLU A 121 16.89 7.35 -0.22
C GLU A 121 15.96 6.41 -1.01
N ILE A 122 14.92 6.96 -1.65
CA ILE A 122 14.00 6.17 -2.49
C ILE A 122 14.75 5.58 -3.69
N MET A 123 15.64 6.34 -4.32
CA MET A 123 16.48 5.85 -5.42
C MET A 123 17.33 4.65 -4.97
N ARG A 124 17.89 4.70 -3.75
CA ARG A 124 18.63 3.58 -3.16
C ARG A 124 17.74 2.38 -2.87
N ALA A 125 16.50 2.59 -2.43
CA ALA A 125 15.52 1.52 -2.26
C ALA A 125 15.19 0.84 -3.59
N ILE A 126 14.96 1.61 -4.65
CA ILE A 126 14.70 1.08 -6.01
C ILE A 126 15.91 0.27 -6.49
N GLN A 127 17.13 0.80 -6.34
CA GLN A 127 18.37 0.12 -6.70
C GLN A 127 18.57 -1.19 -5.93
N ALA A 128 18.16 -1.26 -4.67
CA ALA A 128 18.25 -2.49 -3.88
C ALA A 128 17.35 -3.62 -4.41
N THR A 129 16.36 -3.31 -5.27
CA THR A 129 15.49 -4.32 -5.90
C THR A 129 16.06 -4.89 -7.21
N GLU A 130 17.15 -4.33 -7.73
CA GLU A 130 17.74 -4.72 -9.02
C GLU A 130 18.35 -6.13 -8.93
N GLY A 131 17.75 -7.08 -9.66
CA GLY A 131 18.17 -8.49 -9.65
C GLY A 131 17.76 -9.27 -8.40
N ASP A 132 16.90 -8.70 -7.54
CA ASP A 132 16.36 -9.38 -6.35
C ASP A 132 14.86 -9.65 -6.52
N ASP A 133 14.53 -10.93 -6.70
CA ASP A 133 13.15 -11.41 -6.91
C ASP A 133 12.32 -11.45 -5.62
N ARG A 134 12.94 -11.22 -4.46
CA ARG A 134 12.21 -11.10 -3.18
C ARG A 134 11.40 -9.80 -3.10
N HIS A 135 11.71 -8.82 -3.95
CA HIS A 135 10.98 -7.56 -4.04
C HIS A 135 9.94 -7.58 -5.16
N ALA A 136 8.68 -7.29 -4.84
CA ALA A 136 7.61 -7.22 -5.85
C ALA A 136 7.52 -5.84 -6.50
N PHE A 137 7.59 -4.78 -5.70
CA PHE A 137 7.45 -3.40 -6.15
C PHE A 137 8.40 -2.46 -5.40
N SER A 138 8.74 -1.35 -6.04
CA SER A 138 9.18 -0.13 -5.37
C SER A 138 7.99 0.76 -5.02
N VAL A 139 8.15 1.73 -4.13
CA VAL A 139 7.07 2.68 -3.79
C VAL A 139 7.63 4.03 -3.34
N PHE A 140 6.86 5.09 -3.58
CA PHE A 140 7.10 6.40 -2.98
C PHE A 140 5.84 7.26 -2.90
N LYS A 141 5.93 8.34 -2.10
CA LYS A 141 4.91 9.39 -1.95
C LYS A 141 5.40 10.67 -2.63
N VAL A 142 4.51 11.39 -3.32
CA VAL A 142 4.88 12.61 -4.05
C VAL A 142 5.10 13.77 -3.08
N SER A 143 4.37 13.83 -1.96
CA SER A 143 4.61 14.81 -0.90
C SER A 143 6.00 14.69 -0.25
N GLY A 144 6.63 13.52 -0.32
CA GLY A 144 8.02 13.31 0.09
C GLY A 144 9.04 13.94 -0.86
N LEU A 145 8.61 14.43 -2.02
CA LEU A 145 9.45 15.00 -3.08
C LEU A 145 9.10 16.45 -3.40
N ALA A 146 8.06 17.02 -2.77
CA ALA A 146 7.45 18.27 -3.20
C ALA A 146 6.73 19.01 -2.07
N SER A 147 6.61 20.33 -2.23
CA SER A 147 5.71 21.14 -1.41
C SER A 147 4.25 20.75 -1.68
N THR A 148 3.52 20.35 -0.63
CA THR A 148 2.09 20.04 -0.72
C THR A 148 1.25 21.24 -1.15
N ALA A 149 1.66 22.46 -0.79
CA ALA A 149 1.00 23.69 -1.23
C ALA A 149 1.14 23.90 -2.76
N LEU A 150 2.31 23.59 -3.32
CA LEU A 150 2.52 23.64 -4.77
C LEU A 150 1.69 22.56 -5.48
N LEU A 151 1.67 21.33 -4.95
CA LEU A 151 0.85 20.24 -5.49
C LEU A 151 -0.64 20.60 -5.48
N GLU A 152 -1.14 21.17 -4.39
CA GLU A 152 -2.54 21.63 -4.28
C GLU A 152 -2.84 22.74 -5.30
N LYS A 153 -1.96 23.74 -5.40
CA LYS A 153 -2.11 24.86 -6.35
C LYS A 153 -2.22 24.38 -7.80
N ILE A 154 -1.38 23.42 -8.20
CA ILE A 154 -1.42 22.80 -9.53
C ILE A 154 -2.71 21.97 -9.68
N GLY A 155 -3.07 21.21 -8.64
CA GLY A 155 -4.23 20.32 -8.64
C GLY A 155 -5.54 21.05 -8.89
N LEU A 156 -5.67 22.29 -8.41
CA LEU A 156 -6.83 23.16 -8.65
C LEU A 156 -7.04 23.52 -10.13
N ARG A 157 -6.04 23.33 -11.00
CA ARG A 157 -6.12 23.62 -12.43
C ARG A 157 -6.36 22.38 -13.29
N LEU A 158 -6.19 21.19 -12.71
CA LEU A 158 -6.26 19.94 -13.43
C LEU A 158 -7.68 19.38 -13.45
N LYS A 159 -8.13 18.95 -14.64
CA LYS A 159 -9.27 18.05 -14.77
C LYS A 159 -8.79 16.59 -14.78
N PRO A 160 -9.67 15.64 -14.40
CA PRO A 160 -9.33 14.21 -14.49
C PRO A 160 -8.89 13.83 -15.91
N LEU A 161 -7.77 13.10 -16.02
CA LEU A 161 -7.18 12.62 -17.28
C LEU A 161 -6.71 13.71 -18.26
N GLU A 162 -6.64 14.96 -17.81
CA GLU A 162 -6.09 16.06 -18.60
C GLU A 162 -4.57 15.93 -18.70
N ASN A 163 -4.02 16.24 -19.87
CA ASN A 163 -2.59 16.10 -20.06
C ASN A 163 -1.86 17.23 -19.32
N LEU A 164 -0.94 16.87 -18.43
CA LEU A 164 -0.25 17.82 -17.56
C LEU A 164 0.48 18.91 -18.35
N GLU A 165 1.10 18.56 -19.47
CA GLU A 165 1.81 19.51 -20.35
C GLU A 165 0.86 20.43 -21.15
N SER A 166 -0.44 20.10 -21.22
CA SER A 166 -1.44 20.91 -21.91
C SER A 166 -2.12 21.94 -21.02
N VAL A 167 -1.92 21.84 -19.69
CA VAL A 167 -2.56 22.75 -18.74
C VAL A 167 -1.76 24.05 -18.65
N GLY A 168 -2.43 25.17 -18.92
CA GLY A 168 -1.88 26.49 -18.70
C GLY A 168 -1.72 26.80 -17.20
N LEU A 169 -0.63 26.33 -16.60
CA LEU A 169 -0.31 26.61 -15.20
C LEU A 169 0.08 28.08 -15.02
N THR A 170 -0.53 28.75 -14.04
CA THR A 170 -0.14 30.12 -13.65
C THR A 170 0.78 30.04 -12.44
N LEU A 171 2.07 29.84 -12.70
CA LEU A 171 3.14 29.79 -11.69
C LEU A 171 4.02 31.03 -11.81
N ASN A 172 4.49 31.55 -10.67
CA ASN A 172 5.57 32.53 -10.68
C ASN A 172 6.92 31.83 -11.00
N HIS A 173 7.99 32.61 -11.17
CA HIS A 173 9.31 32.08 -11.53
C HIS A 173 9.83 31.01 -10.54
N ASP A 174 9.66 31.24 -9.24
CA ASP A 174 10.16 30.34 -8.20
C ASP A 174 9.33 29.06 -8.12
N GLU A 175 8.01 29.17 -8.27
CA GLU A 175 7.09 28.04 -8.35
C GLU A 175 7.32 27.19 -9.60
N GLN A 176 7.60 27.82 -10.74
CA GLN A 176 7.95 27.13 -11.98
C GLN A 176 9.24 26.34 -11.80
N SER A 177 10.27 26.97 -11.22
CA SER A 177 11.55 26.30 -10.92
C SER A 177 11.37 25.15 -9.91
N ALA A 178 10.53 25.33 -8.90
CA ALA A 178 10.21 24.28 -7.94
C ALA A 178 9.45 23.12 -8.61
N TRP A 179 8.52 23.43 -9.51
CA TRP A 179 7.77 22.41 -10.24
C TRP A 179 8.66 21.57 -11.15
N GLU A 180 9.60 22.19 -11.85
CA GLU A 180 10.59 21.48 -12.66
C GLU A 180 11.42 20.49 -11.82
N ARG A 181 11.87 20.89 -10.63
CA ARG A 181 12.57 19.99 -9.70
C ARG A 181 11.69 18.84 -9.21
N VAL A 182 10.41 19.10 -8.93
CA VAL A 182 9.45 18.04 -8.56
C VAL A 182 9.31 17.02 -9.68
N GLN A 183 9.16 17.49 -10.92
CA GLN A 183 9.08 16.61 -12.09
C GLN A 183 10.38 15.82 -12.29
N GLU A 184 11.55 16.44 -12.12
CA GLU A 184 12.86 15.76 -12.21
C GLU A 184 12.99 14.63 -11.16
N ARG A 185 12.69 14.92 -9.89
CA ARG A 185 12.70 13.91 -8.82
C ARG A 185 11.75 12.77 -9.11
N PHE A 186 10.51 13.08 -9.49
CA PHE A 186 9.48 12.08 -9.78
C PHE A 186 9.87 11.19 -10.97
N TYR A 187 10.21 11.80 -12.11
CA TYR A 187 10.48 11.07 -13.34
C TYR A 187 11.80 10.28 -13.29
N SER A 188 12.79 10.73 -12.52
CA SER A 188 14.04 9.96 -12.34
C SER A 188 13.79 8.63 -11.61
N LEU A 189 12.90 8.60 -10.62
CA LEU A 189 12.51 7.37 -9.91
C LEU A 189 11.77 6.41 -10.85
N CYS A 190 10.76 6.90 -11.58
CA CYS A 190 10.04 6.09 -12.57
C CYS A 190 10.97 5.56 -13.67
N ALA A 191 11.89 6.38 -14.17
CA ALA A 191 12.85 5.98 -15.18
C ALA A 191 13.80 4.87 -14.69
N LYS A 192 14.28 4.96 -13.43
CA LYS A 192 15.13 3.91 -12.86
C LYS A 192 14.35 2.60 -12.70
N SER A 193 13.13 2.65 -12.18
CA SER A 193 12.25 1.48 -12.05
C SER A 193 11.98 0.80 -13.40
N ALA A 194 11.68 1.58 -14.44
CA ALA A 194 11.52 1.06 -15.79
C ALA A 194 12.81 0.44 -16.35
N ALA A 195 13.96 1.05 -16.12
CA ALA A 195 15.24 0.53 -16.59
C ALA A 195 15.63 -0.80 -15.95
N ILE A 196 15.26 -1.04 -14.68
CA ILE A 196 15.53 -2.30 -13.97
C ILE A 196 14.40 -3.32 -14.12
N GLY A 197 13.28 -2.96 -14.77
CA GLY A 197 12.10 -3.81 -14.91
C GLY A 197 11.38 -4.11 -13.58
N LYS A 198 11.51 -3.24 -12.57
CA LYS A 198 10.79 -3.40 -11.29
C LYS A 198 9.61 -2.43 -11.23
N PRO A 199 8.37 -2.94 -11.12
CA PRO A 199 7.20 -2.09 -10.95
C PRO A 199 7.30 -1.12 -9.77
N ILE A 200 6.71 0.07 -9.89
CA ILE A 200 6.73 1.13 -8.89
C ILE A 200 5.34 1.68 -8.59
N PHE A 201 4.99 1.70 -7.31
CA PHE A 201 3.79 2.37 -6.81
C PHE A 201 4.04 3.85 -6.58
N ILE A 202 3.08 4.65 -7.03
CA ILE A 202 2.90 6.03 -6.63
C ILE A 202 1.76 6.02 -5.62
N ASP A 203 2.07 6.30 -4.36
CA ASP A 203 1.09 6.32 -3.28
C ASP A 203 0.10 7.47 -3.47
N ALA A 204 -1.17 7.18 -3.17
CA ALA A 204 -2.21 8.19 -3.10
C ALA A 204 -2.25 8.83 -1.72
N GLU A 205 -2.51 10.12 -1.71
CA GLU A 205 -2.43 10.98 -0.54
C GLU A 205 -3.78 11.69 -0.36
N GLU A 206 -3.80 12.94 0.11
CA GLU A 206 -5.06 13.66 0.32
C GLU A 206 -5.69 14.17 -0.98
N SER A 207 -7.02 14.26 -0.98
CA SER A 207 -7.86 14.55 -2.15
C SER A 207 -7.53 15.86 -2.85
N TRP A 208 -6.98 16.85 -2.15
CA TRP A 208 -6.63 18.15 -2.70
C TRP A 208 -5.26 18.20 -3.40
N ILE A 209 -4.36 17.26 -3.12
CA ILE A 209 -3.11 17.10 -3.88
C ILE A 209 -3.18 15.96 -4.90
N GLN A 210 -4.14 15.03 -4.74
CA GLN A 210 -4.28 13.86 -5.59
C GLN A 210 -4.42 14.18 -7.10
N PRO A 211 -5.08 15.25 -7.57
CA PRO A 211 -5.15 15.55 -9.01
C PRO A 211 -3.76 15.72 -9.65
N THR A 212 -2.81 16.35 -8.94
CA THR A 212 -1.43 16.51 -9.40
C THR A 212 -0.68 15.18 -9.40
N ILE A 213 -0.88 14.36 -8.38
CA ILE A 213 -0.29 13.02 -8.28
C ILE A 213 -0.80 12.12 -9.41
N ASP A 214 -2.11 12.11 -9.65
CA ASP A 214 -2.76 11.38 -10.74
C ASP A 214 -2.18 11.84 -12.09
N ALA A 215 -2.08 13.14 -12.34
CA ALA A 215 -1.55 13.66 -13.60
C ALA A 215 -0.07 13.28 -13.85
N LEU A 216 0.76 13.29 -12.81
CA LEU A 216 2.15 12.80 -12.89
C LEU A 216 2.20 11.29 -13.16
N ALA A 217 1.42 10.50 -12.42
CA ALA A 217 1.35 9.05 -12.58
C ALA A 217 0.89 8.64 -13.98
N GLU A 218 -0.17 9.28 -14.48
CA GLU A 218 -0.70 9.03 -15.81
C GLU A 218 0.27 9.41 -16.92
N SER A 219 1.02 10.50 -16.75
CA SER A 219 2.06 10.91 -17.70
C SER A 219 3.22 9.90 -17.71
N ALA A 220 3.59 9.38 -16.54
CA ALA A 220 4.56 8.30 -16.42
C ALA A 220 4.07 6.97 -17.02
N MET A 221 2.80 6.58 -16.80
CA MET A 221 2.23 5.40 -17.44
C MET A 221 2.26 5.50 -18.96
N ARG A 222 1.87 6.64 -19.54
CA ARG A 222 1.95 6.88 -21.00
C ARG A 222 3.37 6.71 -21.54
N LYS A 223 4.38 7.00 -20.71
CA LYS A 223 5.79 6.95 -21.11
C LYS A 223 6.43 5.57 -20.95
N TRP A 224 6.08 4.81 -19.92
CA TRP A 224 6.78 3.57 -19.55
C TRP A 224 5.91 2.30 -19.54
N ASN A 225 4.59 2.41 -19.57
CA ASN A 225 3.71 1.22 -19.58
C ASN A 225 3.27 0.86 -21.00
N VAL A 226 4.21 0.42 -21.84
CA VAL A 226 3.91 0.08 -23.25
C VAL A 226 3.40 -1.36 -23.35
N GLU A 227 4.26 -2.34 -23.09
CA GLU A 227 3.91 -3.77 -23.17
C GLU A 227 3.31 -4.29 -21.87
N GLU A 228 3.83 -3.84 -20.74
CA GLU A 228 3.44 -4.23 -19.39
C GLU A 228 3.32 -3.01 -18.47
N ALA A 229 2.71 -3.18 -17.29
CA ALA A 229 2.64 -2.12 -16.30
C ALA A 229 3.93 -2.06 -15.48
N ILE A 230 4.63 -0.94 -15.55
CA ILE A 230 5.77 -0.61 -14.66
C ILE A 230 5.33 0.41 -13.62
N VAL A 231 4.65 1.47 -14.04
CA VAL A 231 4.17 2.54 -13.16
C VAL A 231 2.75 2.22 -12.73
N TYR A 232 2.52 2.22 -11.42
CA TYR A 232 1.22 1.94 -10.82
C TYR A 232 0.73 3.16 -10.04
N ASN A 233 -0.48 3.63 -10.36
CA ASN A 233 -1.16 4.67 -9.58
C ASN A 233 -2.00 4.02 -8.49
N THR A 234 -2.12 4.68 -7.34
CA THR A 234 -2.95 4.19 -6.23
C THR A 234 -4.36 4.79 -6.32
N VAL A 235 -5.38 3.94 -6.29
CA VAL A 235 -6.79 4.35 -6.34
C VAL A 235 -7.43 4.11 -4.97
N GLN A 236 -7.95 5.16 -4.34
CA GLN A 236 -8.54 5.11 -3.00
C GLN A 236 -10.07 5.03 -3.06
N LEU A 237 -10.65 3.84 -2.89
CA LEU A 237 -12.09 3.59 -3.08
C LEU A 237 -12.99 4.05 -1.92
N TYR A 238 -12.42 4.64 -0.86
CA TYR A 238 -13.17 5.41 0.12
C TYR A 238 -13.67 6.76 -0.43
N ARG A 239 -13.26 7.16 -1.63
CA ARG A 239 -13.71 8.38 -2.31
C ARG A 239 -14.77 8.06 -3.34
N THR A 240 -15.77 8.93 -3.44
CA THR A 240 -16.95 8.73 -4.30
C THR A 240 -16.66 8.79 -5.80
N ASP A 241 -15.52 9.36 -6.21
CA ASP A 241 -15.18 9.60 -7.62
C ASP A 241 -14.24 8.54 -8.22
N ARG A 242 -13.66 7.67 -7.40
CA ARG A 242 -12.48 6.87 -7.77
C ARG A 242 -12.77 5.65 -8.63
N LEU A 243 -13.94 5.03 -8.48
CA LEU A 243 -14.38 3.99 -9.40
C LEU A 243 -14.61 4.56 -10.82
N GLY A 244 -15.21 5.75 -10.92
CA GLY A 244 -15.43 6.43 -12.21
C GLY A 244 -14.11 6.83 -12.88
N TYR A 245 -13.14 7.29 -12.08
CA TYR A 245 -11.77 7.56 -12.54
C TYR A 245 -11.10 6.32 -13.11
N LEU A 246 -11.10 5.19 -12.39
CA LEU A 246 -10.49 3.93 -12.84
C LEU A 246 -11.04 3.49 -14.21
N LYS A 247 -12.37 3.54 -14.38
CA LYS A 247 -13.04 3.19 -15.65
C LYS A 247 -12.60 4.12 -16.79
N SER A 248 -12.54 5.41 -16.52
CA SER A 248 -12.13 6.43 -17.49
C SER A 248 -10.64 6.29 -17.87
N LEU A 249 -9.79 5.99 -16.88
CA LEU A 249 -8.36 5.73 -17.10
C LEU A 249 -8.16 4.49 -17.97
N THR A 250 -8.89 3.40 -17.70
CA THR A 250 -8.85 2.17 -18.51
C THR A 250 -9.21 2.45 -19.97
N LYS A 251 -10.27 3.25 -20.20
CA LYS A 251 -10.68 3.64 -21.55
C LYS A 251 -9.62 4.50 -22.25
N SER A 252 -9.10 5.52 -21.57
CA SER A 252 -8.03 6.39 -22.08
C SER A 252 -6.78 5.59 -22.44
N ALA A 253 -6.45 4.57 -21.66
CA ALA A 253 -5.33 3.67 -21.90
C ALA A 253 -5.50 2.85 -23.18
N GLY A 254 -6.70 2.30 -23.40
CA GLY A 254 -7.04 1.61 -24.65
C GLY A 254 -6.97 2.52 -25.88
N GLU A 255 -7.44 3.77 -25.76
CA GLU A 255 -7.42 4.75 -26.87
C GLU A 255 -6.01 5.27 -27.21
N LYS A 256 -5.17 5.44 -26.19
CA LYS A 256 -3.82 6.03 -26.32
C LYS A 256 -2.69 5.00 -26.39
N GLY A 257 -3.01 3.71 -26.25
CA GLY A 257 -2.07 2.61 -26.45
C GLY A 257 -1.04 2.43 -25.33
N PHE A 258 -1.48 2.47 -24.07
CA PHE A 258 -0.64 2.12 -22.91
C PHE A 258 -1.37 1.16 -21.95
N LYS A 259 -0.64 0.45 -21.08
CA LYS A 259 -1.20 -0.38 -20.00
C LYS A 259 -1.35 0.42 -18.72
N ILE A 260 -2.36 0.13 -17.91
CA ILE A 260 -2.51 0.77 -16.58
C ILE A 260 -2.07 -0.19 -15.48
N GLY A 261 -1.22 0.30 -14.58
CA GLY A 261 -0.96 -0.35 -13.30
C GLY A 261 -1.80 0.34 -12.23
N VAL A 262 -2.58 -0.40 -11.46
CA VAL A 262 -3.38 0.17 -10.36
C VAL A 262 -3.17 -0.58 -9.06
N LYS A 263 -2.88 0.15 -7.99
CA LYS A 263 -2.98 -0.35 -6.62
C LYS A 263 -4.31 0.11 -6.04
N LEU A 264 -5.24 -0.81 -5.83
CA LEU A 264 -6.52 -0.50 -5.21
C LEU A 264 -6.37 -0.53 -3.69
N VAL A 265 -6.81 0.53 -3.02
CA VAL A 265 -6.89 0.61 -1.56
C VAL A 265 -8.24 1.20 -1.15
N ARG A 266 -8.64 1.06 0.11
CA ARG A 266 -9.77 1.85 0.63
C ARG A 266 -9.35 3.33 0.77
N GLY A 267 -8.46 3.62 1.70
CA GLY A 267 -7.93 4.97 1.95
C GLY A 267 -7.47 5.13 3.39
N ALA A 268 -6.57 6.08 3.65
CA ALA A 268 -5.89 6.26 4.94
C ALA A 268 -6.14 7.63 5.61
N TYR A 269 -6.87 8.53 4.95
CA TYR A 269 -7.01 9.93 5.38
C TYR A 269 -8.45 10.34 5.74
N MET A 270 -9.31 9.36 6.03
CA MET A 270 -10.78 9.54 6.10
C MET A 270 -11.21 10.68 7.04
N GLU A 271 -10.66 10.71 8.26
CA GLU A 271 -11.02 11.72 9.26
C GLU A 271 -10.50 13.11 8.88
N LYS A 272 -9.27 13.19 8.35
CA LYS A 272 -8.67 14.44 7.87
C LYS A 272 -9.47 15.05 6.72
N GLU A 273 -9.96 14.22 5.81
CA GLU A 273 -10.79 14.63 4.67
C GLU A 273 -12.14 15.21 5.12
N ARG A 274 -12.80 14.55 6.08
CA ARG A 274 -14.07 15.03 6.66
C ARG A 274 -13.88 16.33 7.43
N GLU A 275 -12.83 16.42 8.24
CA GLU A 275 -12.50 17.64 8.99
C GLU A 275 -12.28 18.82 8.04
N ARG A 276 -11.45 18.64 6.99
CA ARG A 276 -11.21 19.69 6.00
C ARG A 276 -12.49 20.14 5.30
N ALA A 277 -13.36 19.20 4.93
CA ALA A 277 -14.65 19.47 4.30
C ALA A 277 -15.57 20.32 5.19
N ILE A 278 -15.64 20.02 6.49
CA ILE A 278 -16.37 20.81 7.48
C ILE A 278 -15.77 22.22 7.59
N THR A 279 -14.45 22.32 7.75
CA THR A 279 -13.76 23.61 7.91
C THR A 279 -13.94 24.54 6.71
N HIS A 280 -13.94 24.01 5.49
CA HIS A 280 -14.03 24.80 4.26
C HIS A 280 -15.45 24.84 3.65
N GLY A 281 -16.43 24.19 4.26
CA GLY A 281 -17.84 24.24 3.86
C GLY A 281 -18.16 23.54 2.53
N TYR A 282 -17.43 22.48 2.16
CA TYR A 282 -17.71 21.69 0.95
C TYR A 282 -18.15 20.26 1.29
N THR A 283 -18.80 19.57 0.35
CA THR A 283 -19.23 18.17 0.55
C THR A 283 -18.02 17.25 0.65
N SER A 284 -17.93 16.45 1.71
CA SER A 284 -16.85 15.46 1.87
C SER A 284 -16.73 14.57 0.61
N PRO A 285 -15.53 14.37 0.06
CA PRO A 285 -15.31 13.50 -1.10
C PRO A 285 -15.39 12.01 -0.73
N ILE A 286 -15.56 11.71 0.55
CA ILE A 286 -15.52 10.36 1.10
C ILE A 286 -16.91 9.73 1.09
N GLN A 287 -16.94 8.43 0.79
CA GLN A 287 -18.10 7.57 0.89
C GLN A 287 -18.81 7.71 2.26
N PRO A 288 -20.14 7.57 2.29
CA PRO A 288 -20.92 7.85 3.49
C PRO A 288 -20.65 6.84 4.62
N ASN A 289 -20.23 5.62 4.29
CA ASN A 289 -19.94 4.56 5.26
C ASN A 289 -18.98 3.51 4.69
N LYS A 290 -18.55 2.58 5.56
CA LYS A 290 -17.63 1.49 5.21
C LYS A 290 -18.21 0.57 4.11
N THR A 291 -19.49 0.21 4.19
CA THR A 291 -20.13 -0.66 3.19
C THR A 291 -20.10 -0.03 1.79
N ALA A 292 -20.34 1.28 1.67
CA ALA A 292 -20.21 1.97 0.39
C ALA A 292 -18.77 1.95 -0.15
N THR A 293 -17.78 2.09 0.73
CA THR A 293 -16.35 1.93 0.37
C THR A 293 -16.03 0.49 -0.07
N ASP A 294 -16.55 -0.51 0.65
CA ASP A 294 -16.34 -1.92 0.33
C ASP A 294 -16.98 -2.28 -1.03
N ASN A 295 -18.18 -1.76 -1.31
CA ASN A 295 -18.87 -1.96 -2.59
C ASN A 295 -18.05 -1.39 -3.75
N ASP A 296 -17.54 -0.17 -3.64
CA ASP A 296 -16.69 0.44 -4.67
C ASP A 296 -15.35 -0.29 -4.83
N PHE A 297 -14.77 -0.77 -3.72
CA PHE A 297 -13.56 -1.60 -3.75
C PHE A 297 -13.79 -2.90 -4.51
N ASN A 298 -14.85 -3.64 -4.19
CA ASN A 298 -15.17 -4.91 -4.83
C ASN A 298 -15.58 -4.70 -6.30
N ALA A 299 -16.29 -3.61 -6.63
CA ALA A 299 -16.59 -3.26 -8.01
C ALA A 299 -15.35 -2.88 -8.83
N ALA A 300 -14.35 -2.25 -8.19
CA ALA A 300 -13.07 -1.95 -8.82
C ALA A 300 -12.23 -3.22 -9.06
N LEU A 301 -12.26 -4.20 -8.14
CA LEU A 301 -11.65 -5.52 -8.36
C LEU A 301 -12.24 -6.19 -9.61
N GLU A 302 -13.57 -6.30 -9.68
CA GLU A 302 -14.27 -6.91 -10.82
C GLU A 302 -13.94 -6.20 -12.15
N TRP A 303 -13.89 -4.86 -12.12
CA TRP A 303 -13.50 -4.08 -13.28
C TRP A 303 -12.08 -4.42 -13.75
N CYS A 304 -11.10 -4.50 -12.84
CA CYS A 304 -9.72 -4.81 -13.19
C CYS A 304 -9.58 -6.22 -13.77
N ILE A 305 -10.19 -7.22 -13.12
CA ILE A 305 -10.19 -8.63 -13.58
C ILE A 305 -10.80 -8.76 -14.98
N SER A 306 -11.88 -8.02 -15.26
CA SER A 306 -12.53 -8.03 -16.57
C SER A 306 -11.74 -7.32 -17.68
N ASN A 307 -10.64 -6.63 -17.33
CA ASN A 307 -9.87 -5.80 -18.27
C ASN A 307 -8.35 -6.10 -18.18
N LEU A 308 -7.93 -7.31 -17.80
CA LEU A 308 -6.51 -7.66 -17.61
C LEU A 308 -5.64 -7.56 -18.88
N ASP A 309 -6.24 -7.46 -20.06
CA ASP A 309 -5.50 -7.16 -21.29
C ASP A 309 -4.94 -5.73 -21.28
N HIS A 310 -5.50 -4.84 -20.47
CA HIS A 310 -5.09 -3.44 -20.34
C HIS A 310 -4.70 -3.04 -18.92
N VAL A 311 -5.04 -3.86 -17.92
CA VAL A 311 -4.92 -3.53 -16.49
C VAL A 311 -4.06 -4.55 -15.76
N SER A 312 -3.09 -4.05 -14.99
CA SER A 312 -2.43 -4.82 -13.94
C SER A 312 -2.86 -4.29 -12.58
N LEU A 313 -3.17 -5.20 -11.67
CA LEU A 313 -3.83 -4.98 -10.39
C LEU A 313 -2.91 -5.36 -9.23
N CYS A 314 -2.81 -4.47 -8.24
CA CYS A 314 -2.43 -4.82 -6.88
C CYS A 314 -3.60 -4.52 -5.93
N ALA A 315 -4.17 -5.55 -5.30
CA ALA A 315 -5.25 -5.44 -4.32
C ALA A 315 -4.69 -5.21 -2.91
N GLY A 316 -4.57 -3.95 -2.50
CA GLY A 316 -4.12 -3.55 -1.16
C GLY A 316 -5.27 -3.58 -0.15
N SER A 317 -5.50 -4.73 0.50
CA SER A 317 -6.61 -4.92 1.43
C SER A 317 -6.34 -5.94 2.53
N HIS A 318 -6.71 -5.58 3.76
CA HIS A 318 -6.78 -6.45 4.94
C HIS A 318 -8.16 -7.08 5.15
N ASN A 319 -9.10 -6.89 4.23
CA ASN A 319 -10.47 -7.41 4.37
C ASN A 319 -10.56 -8.79 3.71
N GLU A 320 -10.80 -9.81 4.52
CA GLU A 320 -10.89 -11.22 4.09
C GLU A 320 -11.88 -11.39 2.93
N GLU A 321 -13.08 -10.82 3.03
CA GLU A 321 -14.12 -10.93 2.01
C GLU A 321 -13.66 -10.40 0.65
N SER A 322 -13.09 -9.19 0.58
CA SER A 322 -12.58 -8.63 -0.68
C SER A 322 -11.45 -9.49 -1.28
N ASN A 323 -10.56 -10.05 -0.45
CA ASN A 323 -9.48 -10.93 -0.92
C ASN A 323 -10.05 -12.27 -1.43
N ALA A 324 -11.02 -12.83 -0.73
CA ALA A 324 -11.70 -14.06 -1.13
C ALA A 324 -12.48 -13.89 -2.43
N ILE A 325 -13.16 -12.75 -2.62
CA ILE A 325 -13.82 -12.39 -3.88
C ILE A 325 -12.83 -12.40 -5.04
N LEU A 326 -11.67 -11.74 -4.91
CA LEU A 326 -10.66 -11.73 -5.98
C LEU A 326 -10.18 -13.17 -6.31
N CYS A 327 -9.89 -13.99 -5.29
CA CYS A 327 -9.50 -15.40 -5.48
C CYS A 327 -10.59 -16.20 -6.21
N GLN A 328 -11.85 -16.06 -5.79
CA GLN A 328 -12.99 -16.72 -6.39
C GLN A 328 -13.16 -16.32 -7.85
N ARG A 329 -13.07 -15.02 -8.15
CA ARG A 329 -13.21 -14.51 -9.52
C ARG A 329 -12.08 -15.00 -10.43
N MET A 330 -10.84 -15.07 -9.93
CA MET A 330 -9.72 -15.66 -10.68
C MET A 330 -10.00 -17.14 -11.02
N ASP A 331 -10.47 -17.94 -10.06
CA ASP A 331 -10.80 -19.35 -10.27
C ASP A 331 -11.96 -19.54 -11.26
N GLU A 332 -13.04 -18.76 -11.10
CA GLU A 332 -14.25 -18.84 -11.93
C GLU A 332 -13.99 -18.56 -13.41
N ILE A 333 -13.05 -17.67 -13.73
CA ILE A 333 -12.71 -17.33 -15.13
C ILE A 333 -11.40 -17.97 -15.60
N GLY A 334 -10.79 -18.84 -14.77
CA GLY A 334 -9.62 -19.63 -15.13
C GLY A 334 -8.31 -18.84 -15.26
N ILE A 335 -8.13 -17.79 -14.45
CA ILE A 335 -6.84 -17.09 -14.32
C ILE A 335 -5.92 -17.88 -13.40
N ASP A 336 -4.66 -18.02 -13.78
CA ASP A 336 -3.65 -18.66 -12.95
C ASP A 336 -3.44 -17.90 -11.63
N ARG A 337 -3.31 -18.63 -10.52
CA ARG A 337 -3.12 -18.00 -9.19
C ARG A 337 -1.84 -17.15 -9.13
N GLY A 338 -0.83 -17.54 -9.90
CA GLY A 338 0.45 -16.87 -10.05
C GLY A 338 0.52 -15.89 -11.22
N ASP A 339 -0.60 -15.47 -11.81
CA ASP A 339 -0.65 -14.46 -12.89
C ASP A 339 0.08 -13.17 -12.46
N ASP A 340 1.05 -12.72 -13.26
CA ASP A 340 1.93 -11.59 -12.92
C ASP A 340 1.24 -10.24 -12.90
N ARG A 341 0.06 -10.14 -13.53
CA ARG A 341 -0.76 -8.93 -13.55
C ARG A 341 -1.56 -8.75 -12.27
N ILE A 342 -1.68 -9.77 -11.41
CA ILE A 342 -2.50 -9.71 -10.19
C ILE A 342 -1.64 -9.95 -8.96
N TRP A 343 -1.62 -8.98 -8.07
CA TRP A 343 -0.97 -9.06 -6.77
C TRP A 343 -1.95 -8.79 -5.64
N PHE A 344 -1.76 -9.49 -4.54
CA PHE A 344 -2.38 -9.19 -3.26
C PHE A 344 -1.38 -8.47 -2.38
N ALA A 345 -1.81 -7.45 -1.63
CA ALA A 345 -0.91 -6.73 -0.73
C ALA A 345 -1.53 -6.41 0.62
N GLN A 346 -0.73 -6.60 1.67
CA GLN A 346 -1.06 -6.21 3.04
C GLN A 346 0.12 -5.48 3.67
N LEU A 347 -0.14 -4.71 4.72
CA LEU A 347 0.92 -4.09 5.52
C LEU A 347 1.66 -5.15 6.36
N LEU A 348 2.97 -4.95 6.56
CA LEU A 348 3.76 -5.71 7.52
C LEU A 348 3.15 -5.64 8.93
N GLY A 349 3.11 -6.77 9.62
CA GLY A 349 2.55 -6.88 10.96
C GLY A 349 1.02 -6.79 11.01
N MET A 350 0.33 -7.02 9.89
CA MET A 350 -1.12 -6.98 9.81
C MET A 350 -1.67 -8.03 8.85
N SER A 351 -2.71 -8.76 9.27
CA SER A 351 -3.40 -9.77 8.46
C SER A 351 -2.46 -10.82 7.88
N ASP A 352 -1.57 -11.34 8.74
CA ASP A 352 -0.71 -12.48 8.40
C ASP A 352 -1.53 -13.70 7.94
N PRO A 353 -2.69 -14.02 8.55
CA PRO A 353 -3.59 -15.06 8.04
C PRO A 353 -4.03 -14.89 6.59
N ILE A 354 -4.20 -13.65 6.11
CA ILE A 354 -4.51 -13.40 4.70
C ILE A 354 -3.26 -13.65 3.85
N SER A 355 -2.14 -12.97 4.17
CA SER A 355 -0.95 -12.99 3.32
C SER A 355 -0.33 -14.38 3.18
N PHE A 356 -0.15 -15.10 4.29
CA PHE A 356 0.54 -16.39 4.27
C PHE A 356 -0.35 -17.50 3.70
N ASN A 357 -1.66 -17.49 3.94
CA ASN A 357 -2.55 -18.51 3.36
C ASN A 357 -2.79 -18.26 1.86
N LEU A 358 -2.76 -17.01 1.39
CA LEU A 358 -2.71 -16.68 -0.04
C LEU A 358 -1.41 -17.20 -0.68
N ALA A 359 -0.26 -16.92 -0.08
CA ALA A 359 1.04 -17.33 -0.60
C ALA A 359 1.16 -18.86 -0.67
N ARG A 360 0.72 -19.57 0.38
CA ARG A 360 0.64 -21.05 0.40
C ARG A 360 -0.30 -21.63 -0.64
N SER A 361 -1.28 -20.85 -1.08
CA SER A 361 -2.19 -21.20 -2.17
C SER A 361 -1.65 -20.80 -3.56
N ASN A 362 -0.38 -20.40 -3.65
CA ASN A 362 0.37 -19.97 -4.83
C ASN A 362 -0.10 -18.65 -5.46
N TYR A 363 -0.80 -17.79 -4.71
CA TYR A 363 -1.07 -16.43 -5.17
C TYR A 363 0.16 -15.54 -5.03
N ARG A 364 0.30 -14.55 -5.91
CA ARG A 364 1.32 -13.51 -5.77
C ARG A 364 0.94 -12.54 -4.65
N VAL A 365 1.71 -12.57 -3.57
CA VAL A 365 1.46 -11.76 -2.37
C VAL A 365 2.68 -10.91 -2.06
N ALA A 366 2.46 -9.66 -1.67
CA ALA A 366 3.50 -8.81 -1.15
C ALA A 366 3.11 -8.14 0.17
N LYS A 367 4.10 -7.96 1.07
CA LYS A 367 3.94 -7.10 2.23
C LYS A 367 4.56 -5.74 1.98
N TYR A 368 3.81 -4.70 2.32
CA TYR A 368 4.31 -3.34 2.42
C TYR A 368 5.15 -3.21 3.69
N VAL A 369 6.45 -2.96 3.52
CA VAL A 369 7.47 -2.97 4.59
C VAL A 369 8.03 -1.55 4.77
N PRO A 370 7.47 -0.80 5.72
CA PRO A 370 7.99 0.50 6.14
C PRO A 370 9.41 0.37 6.70
N TYR A 371 10.27 1.31 6.35
CA TYR A 371 11.59 1.44 6.95
C TYR A 371 12.00 2.90 7.07
N GLY A 372 12.93 3.18 7.98
CA GLY A 372 13.51 4.51 8.16
C GLY A 372 13.72 4.88 9.62
N PRO A 373 14.36 6.03 9.89
CA PRO A 373 14.68 6.46 11.24
C PRO A 373 13.42 6.56 12.11
N ILE A 374 13.48 6.04 13.34
CA ILE A 374 12.30 5.95 14.23
C ILE A 374 11.54 7.27 14.32
N LYS A 375 12.26 8.39 14.50
CA LYS A 375 11.64 9.73 14.64
C LYS A 375 10.82 10.11 13.41
N GLU A 376 11.29 9.75 12.22
CA GLU A 376 10.65 10.10 10.95
C GLU A 376 9.47 9.15 10.64
N THR A 377 9.45 7.95 11.23
CA THR A 377 8.35 6.96 11.08
C THR A 377 7.21 7.10 12.09
N ILE A 378 7.34 7.95 13.13
CA ILE A 378 6.30 8.09 14.16
C ILE A 378 4.92 8.48 13.57
N PRO A 379 4.80 9.45 12.64
CA PRO A 379 3.51 9.79 12.03
C PRO A 379 2.83 8.58 11.37
N TYR A 380 3.61 7.76 10.65
CA TYR A 380 3.16 6.51 10.08
C TYR A 380 2.63 5.55 11.15
N LEU A 381 3.39 5.32 12.23
CA LEU A 381 3.00 4.40 13.31
C LEU A 381 1.72 4.87 14.04
N ILE A 382 1.54 6.18 14.23
CA ILE A 382 0.33 6.74 14.82
C ILE A 382 -0.88 6.42 13.94
N ARG A 383 -0.78 6.64 12.62
CA ARG A 383 -1.88 6.31 11.69
C ARG A 383 -2.19 4.82 11.67
N ARG A 384 -1.16 3.95 11.74
CA ARG A 384 -1.36 2.50 11.88
C ARG A 384 -2.11 2.14 13.15
N ALA A 385 -1.80 2.77 14.28
CA ALA A 385 -2.55 2.54 15.52
C ALA A 385 -4.01 3.01 15.39
N GLU A 386 -4.24 4.18 14.77
CA GLU A 386 -5.58 4.75 14.60
C GLU A 386 -6.47 3.92 13.65
N GLU A 387 -5.92 3.46 12.52
CA GLU A 387 -6.61 2.55 11.60
C GLU A 387 -7.01 1.24 12.29
N ASN A 388 -6.09 0.65 13.06
CA ASN A 388 -6.38 -0.57 13.82
C ASN A 388 -7.41 -0.36 14.94
N THR A 389 -7.54 0.84 15.51
CA THR A 389 -8.62 1.14 16.47
C THR A 389 -9.97 1.47 15.85
N SER A 390 -9.96 2.05 14.65
CA SER A 390 -11.17 2.58 14.00
C SER A 390 -11.87 1.55 13.11
N VAL A 391 -11.16 0.50 12.67
CA VAL A 391 -11.78 -0.63 11.97
C VAL A 391 -12.36 -1.60 12.99
N SER A 392 -13.65 -1.44 13.28
CA SER A 392 -14.42 -2.45 14.00
C SER A 392 -14.33 -3.78 13.24
N GLY A 393 -13.75 -4.80 13.88
CA GLY A 393 -13.69 -6.18 13.37
C GLY A 393 -12.29 -6.70 13.05
N GLN A 394 -11.45 -5.99 12.29
CA GLN A 394 -10.17 -6.54 11.80
C GLN A 394 -9.15 -6.80 12.90
N THR A 395 -8.90 -5.83 13.78
CA THR A 395 -7.98 -5.99 14.91
C THR A 395 -8.49 -7.02 15.91
N SER A 396 -9.81 -7.07 16.13
CA SER A 396 -10.44 -8.08 16.97
C SER A 396 -10.30 -9.48 16.37
N ARG A 397 -10.40 -9.60 15.04
CA ARG A 397 -10.22 -10.85 14.31
C ARG A 397 -8.79 -11.35 14.38
N GLU A 398 -7.80 -10.51 14.08
CA GLU A 398 -6.38 -10.87 14.21
C GLU A 398 -6.07 -11.38 15.63
N LEU A 399 -6.58 -10.68 16.65
CA LEU A 399 -6.41 -11.06 18.04
C LEU A 399 -7.06 -12.43 18.36
N GLU A 400 -8.24 -12.71 17.81
CA GLU A 400 -8.92 -14.00 17.93
C GLU A 400 -8.09 -15.12 17.30
N LEU A 401 -7.55 -14.91 16.09
CA LEU A 401 -6.74 -15.89 15.37
C LEU A 401 -5.43 -16.19 16.10
N ILE A 402 -4.76 -15.17 16.63
CA ILE A 402 -3.56 -15.34 17.48
C ILE A 402 -3.88 -16.15 18.74
N ARG A 403 -5.03 -15.86 19.40
CA ARG A 403 -5.47 -16.63 20.59
C ARG A 403 -5.74 -18.08 20.25
N ARG A 404 -6.39 -18.34 19.11
CA ARG A 404 -6.67 -19.70 18.64
C ARG A 404 -5.39 -20.47 18.38
N GLU A 405 -4.38 -19.84 17.76
CA GLU A 405 -3.09 -20.47 17.53
C GLU A 405 -2.32 -20.76 18.84
N ASN A 406 -2.29 -19.81 19.77
CA ASN A 406 -1.69 -20.03 21.08
C ASN A 406 -2.36 -21.21 21.82
N ALA A 407 -3.69 -21.30 21.76
CA ALA A 407 -4.43 -22.41 22.35
C ALA A 407 -4.12 -23.74 21.66
N ARG A 408 -4.00 -23.74 20.32
CA ARG A 408 -3.61 -24.93 19.54
C ARG A 408 -2.23 -25.45 19.96
N ARG A 409 -1.22 -24.57 20.01
CA ARG A 409 0.15 -24.94 20.41
C ARG A 409 0.22 -25.45 21.86
N ALA A 410 -0.53 -24.83 22.77
CA ALA A 410 -0.60 -25.28 24.16
C ALA A 410 -1.19 -26.70 24.31
N LEU A 411 -2.05 -27.14 23.38
CA LEU A 411 -2.62 -28.49 23.35
C LEU A 411 -1.72 -29.52 22.66
N GLN A 412 -0.67 -29.09 21.95
CA GLN A 412 0.27 -29.95 21.19
C GLN A 412 1.74 -29.59 21.46
N PRO A 413 2.25 -29.70 22.70
CA PRO A 413 3.58 -29.23 23.07
C PRO A 413 4.76 -30.02 22.46
N GLU A 414 4.52 -31.15 21.78
CA GLU A 414 5.58 -32.07 21.31
C GLU A 414 6.07 -31.83 19.86
N LEU A 415 5.68 -30.73 19.22
CA LEU A 415 6.02 -30.41 17.81
C LEU A 415 6.78 -29.08 17.61
N GLU A 416 7.25 -28.43 18.69
CA GLU A 416 8.01 -27.18 18.61
C GLU A 416 9.51 -27.36 18.32
#